data_AF-A0A418GJ02-F1
#
_entry.id   AF-A0A418GJ02-F1
#
_cell.length_a   1.000
_cell.length_b   1.000
_cell.length_c   1.000
_cell.angle_alpha   90.00
_cell.angle_beta   90.00
_cell.angle_gamma   90.00
#
_symmetry.space_group_name_H-M   'P 1'
#
loop_
_entity.id
_entity.type
_entity.pdbx_description
1 polymer ?
#
loop_
_entity_poly.entity_id
_entity_poly.type
_entity_poly.pdbx_seq_one_letter_code
_entity_poly.pdbx_strand_id
1 'polypeptide(L)' 'LVDEAELAAREPHIPDLSASRVGTGRELFSALREKLSGAEQGATCITF' A
#
# COMPACT_ATOMS: atom_id res chain seq x y z
N LEU A 1 -8.18 -5.23 21.54
CA LEU A 1 -9.44 -5.03 20.77
C LEU A 1 -10.00 -3.69 21.22
N VAL A 2 -10.45 -2.86 20.28
CA VAL A 2 -11.05 -1.54 20.53
C VAL A 2 -12.41 -1.49 19.86
N ASP A 3 -13.28 -0.59 20.31
CA ASP A 3 -14.58 -0.41 19.68
C ASP A 3 -14.48 0.37 18.36
N GLU A 4 -15.56 0.32 17.58
CA GLU A 4 -15.66 0.96 16.27
C GLU A 4 -15.54 2.49 16.37
N ALA A 5 -16.12 3.10 17.42
CA ALA A 5 -16.10 4.56 17.58
C ALA A 5 -14.70 5.06 17.92
N GLU A 6 -13.96 4.32 18.75
CA GLU A 6 -12.55 4.58 19.05
C GLU A 6 -11.70 4.42 17.79
N LEU A 7 -11.90 3.36 17.00
CA LEU A 7 -11.14 3.14 15.77
C LEU A 7 -11.42 4.23 14.72
N ALA A 8 -12.68 4.61 14.53
CA ALA A 8 -13.09 5.64 13.59
C ALA A 8 -12.58 7.05 13.96
N ALA A 9 -12.36 7.31 15.26
CA ALA A 9 -11.82 8.58 15.74
C ALA A 9 -10.30 8.72 15.58
N ARG A 10 -9.59 7.63 15.22
CA ARG A 10 -8.14 7.67 15.05
C ARG A 10 -7.74 8.33 13.74
N GLU A 11 -6.75 9.21 13.81
CA GLU A 11 -6.03 9.62 12.62
C GLU A 11 -5.08 8.51 12.17
N PRO A 12 -5.14 8.09 10.89
CA PRO A 12 -4.18 7.13 10.35
C PRO A 12 -2.77 7.72 10.36
N HIS A 13 -1.81 6.98 10.91
CA HIS A 13 -0.40 7.31 10.73
C HIS A 13 0.02 6.98 9.29
N ILE A 14 0.56 7.97 8.57
CA ILE A 14 1.12 7.79 7.23
C ILE A 14 2.64 7.70 7.36
N PRO A 15 3.25 6.51 7.28
CA PRO A 15 4.70 6.36 7.37
C PRO A 15 5.40 6.92 6.13
N ASP A 16 6.62 7.44 6.30
CA ASP A 16 7.48 7.77 5.15
C ASP A 16 8.02 6.49 4.51
N LEU A 17 7.68 6.29 3.24
CA LEU A 17 8.11 5.16 2.42
C LEU A 17 9.10 5.55 1.33
N SER A 18 9.65 6.78 1.36
CA SER A 18 10.58 7.31 0.36
C SER A 18 11.75 6.35 0.06
N ALA A 19 12.35 5.76 1.11
CA ALA A 19 13.44 4.79 1.00
C ALA A 19 13.07 3.50 0.25
N SER A 20 11.78 3.14 0.22
CA SER A 20 11.27 1.95 -0.47
C SER A 20 10.96 2.19 -1.95
N ARG A 21 11.00 3.45 -2.42
CA ARG A 21 10.62 3.79 -3.81
C ARG A 21 11.79 3.73 -4.79
N VAL A 22 13.02 3.98 -4.33
CA VAL A 22 14.22 4.10 -5.16
C VAL A 22 15.36 3.24 -4.62
N GLY A 23 16.23 2.77 -5.51
CA GLY A 23 17.42 1.99 -5.21
C GLY A 23 17.24 0.52 -5.56
N THR A 24 18.33 -0.13 -5.96
CA THR A 24 18.33 -1.54 -6.41
C THR A 24 17.28 -1.85 -7.49
N GLY A 25 16.95 -0.87 -8.34
CA GLY A 25 16.00 -1.03 -9.45
C GLY A 25 14.51 -0.93 -9.08
N ARG A 26 14.15 -0.60 -7.82
CA ARG A 26 12.75 -0.49 -7.38
C ARG A 26 11.95 0.59 -8.12
N GLU A 27 12.65 1.59 -8.62
CA GLU A 27 12.12 2.68 -9.44
C GLU A 27 11.49 2.19 -10.75
N LEU A 28 11.96 1.06 -11.31
CA LEU A 28 11.40 0.45 -12.52
C LEU A 28 10.00 -0.16 -12.30
N PHE A 29 9.61 -0.39 -11.05
CA PHE A 29 8.37 -1.06 -10.67
C PHE A 29 7.32 -0.09 -10.10
N SER A 30 7.52 1.22 -10.23
CA SER A 30 6.61 2.24 -9.71
C SER A 30 5.18 2.05 -10.24
N ALA A 31 5.02 1.91 -11.55
CA ALA A 31 3.71 1.75 -12.20
C ALA A 31 3.00 0.46 -11.77
N LEU A 32 3.74 -0.64 -11.56
CA LEU A 32 3.15 -1.90 -11.11
C LEU A 32 2.66 -1.77 -9.65
N ARG A 33 3.48 -1.17 -8.78
CA ARG A 33 3.14 -0.97 -7.35
C ARG A 33 1.87 -0.12 -7.17
N GLU A 34 1.66 0.87 -8.03
CA GLU A 34 0.47 1.73 -8.01
C GLU A 34 -0.82 1.03 -8.47
N LYS A 35 -0.70 -0.16 -9.08
CA LYS A 35 -1.83 -0.90 -9.66
C LYS A 35 -2.08 -2.26 -9.00
N LEU A 36 -1.40 -2.56 -7.90
CA LEU A 36 -1.59 -3.82 -7.19
C LEU A 36 -3.01 -3.92 -6.59
N SER A 37 -3.68 -5.04 -6.86
CA SER A 37 -4.94 -5.41 -6.23
C SER A 37 -4.74 -5.82 -4.77
N GLY A 38 -5.85 -5.98 -4.03
CA GLY A 38 -5.80 -6.48 -2.66
C GLY A 38 -5.21 -7.89 -2.57
N ALA A 39 -4.68 -8.26 -1.40
CA ALA A 39 -4.13 -9.61 -1.17
C ALA A 39 -5.17 -10.71 -1.42
N GLU A 40 -6.42 -10.48 -0.97
CA GLU A 40 -7.57 -11.37 -1.22
C GLU A 40 -7.95 -11.47 -2.71
N GLN A 41 -7.41 -10.58 -3.55
CA GLN A 41 -7.58 -10.54 -5.01
C GLN A 41 -6.31 -10.99 -5.74
N GLY A 42 -5.37 -11.64 -5.04
CA GLY A 42 -4.16 -12.22 -5.63
C GLY A 42 -3.03 -11.23 -5.92
N ALA A 43 -3.10 -9.99 -5.42
CA ALA A 43 -2.03 -9.00 -5.56
C ALA A 43 -1.56 -8.77 -7.02
N THR A 44 -2.50 -8.83 -7.97
CA THR A 44 -2.24 -8.65 -9.40
C THR A 44 -2.16 -7.18 -9.80
N CYS A 45 -1.34 -6.86 -10.80
CA CYS A 45 -1.24 -5.50 -11.38
C CYS A 45 -1.66 -5.47 -12.86
N ILE A 46 -2.25 -6.56 -13.36
CA ILE A 46 -2.86 -6.64 -14.69
C ILE A 46 -4.39 -6.69 -14.56
N THR A 47 -5.07 -5.93 -15.43
CA THR A 47 -6.53 -5.96 -15.55
C THR A 47 -6.90 -7.05 -16.55
N PHE A 48 -7.78 -7.96 -16.16
CA PHE A 48 -8.35 -8.99 -17.03
C PHE A 48 -9.70 -8.54 -17.59
#